data_AF-A0A517XNG9-F1
#
_entry.id   AF-A0A517XNG9-F1
#
_cell.length_a   1.000
_cell.length_b   1.000
_cell.length_c   1.000
_cell.angle_alpha   90.00
_cell.angle_beta   90.00
_cell.angle_gamma   90.00
#
_symmetry.space_group_name_H-M   'P 1'
#
loop_
_entity.id
_entity.type
_entity.pdbx_description
1 polymer ?
#
loop_
_entity_poly.entity_id
_entity_poly.type
_entity_poly.pdbx_seq_one_letter_code
_entity_poly.pdbx_strand_id
1 'polypeptide(L)'
;MSDSDGPAVIAATRRWVATMVVGLNLCPFARRVTDAGRLRYAVTDAGDEEGLLAALGAELAGLVAAPREAVETTLLIHPRAFPAFADFNDFLHEADRLVRRLGLAGVVQVVGFHPGFQFAGAAPDAPENYTNRSPHPMLHLLREESITEVAGDADALAAIPGRNTATLRALGRAGILSLLGPAADEPPA
;
A
#
# COMPACT_ATOMS: atom_id res chain seq x y z
N MET A 1 12.39 -23.32 -2.90
CA MET A 1 12.91 -22.48 -1.80
C MET A 1 11.81 -21.51 -1.41
N SER A 2 11.36 -21.47 -0.18
CA SER A 2 10.28 -22.34 0.32
C SER A 2 9.05 -21.45 0.57
N ASP A 3 7.86 -22.03 0.58
CA ASP A 3 6.54 -21.44 0.88
C ASP A 3 6.43 -20.75 2.28
N SER A 4 7.56 -20.49 2.95
CA SER A 4 7.67 -20.09 4.37
C SER A 4 7.74 -18.58 4.60
N ASP A 5 8.09 -17.77 3.60
CA ASP A 5 8.27 -16.32 3.78
C ASP A 5 6.94 -15.56 3.66
N GLY A 6 5.98 -16.10 2.91
CA GLY A 6 4.64 -15.52 2.73
C GLY A 6 3.92 -15.22 4.04
N PRO A 7 3.81 -16.17 4.99
CA PRO A 7 3.20 -15.93 6.29
C PRO A 7 3.88 -14.82 7.10
N ALA A 8 5.22 -14.73 7.07
CA ALA A 8 5.98 -13.71 7.80
C ALA A 8 5.78 -12.31 7.18
N VAL A 9 5.83 -12.23 5.85
CA VAL A 9 5.55 -11.02 5.07
C VAL A 9 4.13 -10.50 5.35
N ILE A 10 3.13 -11.38 5.32
CA ILE A 10 1.74 -11.02 5.63
C ILE A 10 1.61 -10.55 7.08
N ALA A 11 2.27 -11.21 8.04
CA ALA A 11 2.24 -10.81 9.44
C ALA A 11 2.87 -9.42 9.66
N ALA A 12 3.98 -9.12 8.98
CA ALA A 12 4.62 -7.81 8.99
C ALA A 12 3.71 -6.72 8.43
N THR A 13 3.11 -6.96 7.25
CA THR A 13 2.19 -6.01 6.62
C THR A 13 0.92 -5.80 7.46
N ARG A 14 0.33 -6.86 8.04
CA ARG A 14 -0.82 -6.75 8.94
C ARG A 14 -0.53 -5.89 10.17
N ARG A 15 0.63 -6.09 10.80
CA ARG A 15 1.07 -5.26 11.93
C ARG A 15 1.19 -3.80 11.51
N TRP A 16 1.84 -3.53 10.38
CA TRP A 16 1.98 -2.16 9.86
C TRP A 16 0.62 -1.51 9.53
N VAL A 17 -0.32 -2.25 8.92
CA VAL A 17 -1.69 -1.76 8.68
C VAL A 17 -2.36 -1.41 10.01
N ALA A 18 -2.28 -2.28 11.01
CA ALA A 18 -2.90 -2.05 12.31
C ALA A 18 -2.28 -0.84 13.06
N THR A 19 -0.96 -0.69 13.05
CA THR A 19 -0.26 0.35 13.82
C THR A 19 -0.23 1.70 13.10
N MET A 20 0.24 1.72 11.85
CA MET A 20 0.44 2.95 11.10
C MET A 20 -0.85 3.41 10.44
N VAL A 21 -1.47 2.55 9.64
CA VAL A 21 -2.61 2.97 8.80
C VAL A 21 -3.86 3.19 9.65
N VAL A 22 -4.23 2.20 10.45
CA VAL A 22 -5.45 2.21 11.28
C VAL A 22 -5.20 2.93 12.62
N GLY A 23 -4.05 2.70 13.26
CA GLY A 23 -3.71 3.28 14.55
C GLY A 23 -3.52 4.81 14.50
N LEU A 24 -2.88 5.33 13.46
CA LEU A 24 -2.76 6.79 13.25
C LEU A 24 -3.90 7.37 12.40
N ASN A 25 -4.88 6.55 12.04
CA ASN A 25 -6.02 6.94 11.20
C ASN A 25 -5.58 7.61 9.88
N LEU A 26 -4.50 7.15 9.24
CA LEU A 26 -3.99 7.73 7.99
C LEU A 26 -4.95 7.50 6.81
N CYS A 27 -5.74 6.44 6.88
CA CYS A 27 -6.70 6.10 5.84
C CYS A 27 -8.08 5.91 6.48
N PRO A 28 -9.08 6.78 6.22
CA PRO A 28 -10.41 6.66 6.82
C PRO A 28 -11.13 5.37 6.36
N PHE A 29 -10.72 4.81 5.22
CA PHE A 29 -11.25 3.57 4.66
C PHE A 29 -10.72 2.33 5.38
N ALA A 30 -9.48 2.38 5.87
CA ALA A 30 -8.75 1.19 6.29
C ALA A 30 -9.43 0.47 7.45
N ARG A 31 -9.84 1.19 8.49
CA ARG A 31 -10.46 0.59 9.69
C ARG A 31 -11.69 -0.24 9.36
N ARG A 32 -12.62 0.30 8.58
CA ARG A 32 -13.85 -0.41 8.20
C ARG A 32 -13.54 -1.70 7.46
N VAL A 33 -12.62 -1.64 6.50
CA VAL A 33 -12.26 -2.78 5.66
C VAL A 33 -11.48 -3.83 6.46
N THR A 34 -10.58 -3.41 7.34
CA THR A 34 -9.82 -4.33 8.21
C THR A 34 -10.71 -5.02 9.23
N ASP A 35 -11.59 -4.28 9.90
CA ASP A 35 -12.47 -4.80 10.96
C ASP A 35 -13.50 -5.78 10.38
N ALA A 36 -13.94 -5.54 9.13
CA ALA A 36 -14.84 -6.43 8.40
C ALA A 36 -14.13 -7.64 7.75
N GLY A 37 -12.80 -7.74 7.84
CA GLY A 37 -12.04 -8.83 7.21
C GLY A 37 -12.01 -8.80 5.68
N ARG A 38 -12.23 -7.61 5.07
CA ARG A 38 -12.37 -7.43 3.62
C ARG A 38 -11.10 -6.93 2.92
N LEU A 39 -10.00 -6.86 3.66
CA LEU A 39 -8.66 -6.57 3.12
C LEU A 39 -7.94 -7.89 2.85
N ARG A 40 -7.73 -8.18 1.57
CA ARG A 40 -6.94 -9.33 1.11
C ARG A 40 -5.46 -8.98 1.12
N TYR A 41 -4.64 -9.90 1.60
CA TYR A 41 -3.17 -9.82 1.52
C TYR A 41 -2.71 -10.91 0.55
N ALA A 42 -2.14 -10.52 -0.59
CA ALA A 42 -1.59 -11.42 -1.59
C ALA A 42 -0.07 -11.23 -1.63
N VAL A 43 0.70 -12.32 -1.64
CA VAL A 43 2.16 -12.28 -1.80
C VAL A 43 2.50 -12.89 -3.15
N THR A 44 3.34 -12.22 -3.92
CA THR A 44 3.87 -12.74 -5.19
C THR A 44 5.38 -12.98 -5.10
N ASP A 45 5.82 -14.04 -5.79
CA ASP A 45 7.24 -14.37 -5.98
C ASP A 45 7.86 -13.67 -7.19
N ALA A 46 7.14 -12.77 -7.85
CA ALA A 46 7.65 -11.97 -8.96
C ALA A 46 8.98 -11.30 -8.58
N GLY A 47 10.01 -11.52 -9.39
CA GLY A 47 11.35 -10.93 -9.23
C GLY A 47 11.67 -9.83 -10.26
N ASP A 48 10.78 -9.60 -11.21
CA ASP A 48 10.94 -8.66 -12.31
C ASP A 48 9.61 -7.98 -12.68
N GLU A 49 9.68 -7.05 -13.63
CA GLU A 49 8.55 -6.26 -14.11
C GLU A 49 7.45 -7.13 -14.74
N GLU A 50 7.83 -8.07 -15.62
CA GLU A 50 6.87 -8.92 -16.34
C GLU A 50 6.09 -9.81 -15.37
N GLY A 51 6.78 -10.45 -14.42
CA GLY A 51 6.17 -11.25 -13.38
C GLY A 51 5.25 -10.42 -12.48
N LEU A 52 5.64 -9.18 -12.15
CA LEU A 52 4.81 -8.32 -11.31
C LEU A 52 3.57 -7.81 -12.05
N LEU A 53 3.67 -7.50 -13.35
CA LEU A 53 2.52 -7.15 -14.19
C LEU A 53 1.53 -8.31 -14.32
N ALA A 54 2.03 -9.54 -14.50
CA ALA A 54 1.19 -10.73 -14.54
C ALA A 54 0.45 -10.94 -13.20
N ALA A 55 1.15 -10.82 -12.08
CA ALA A 55 0.56 -10.93 -10.75
C ALA A 55 -0.47 -9.82 -10.47
N LEU A 56 -0.17 -8.58 -10.85
CA LEU A 56 -1.09 -7.45 -10.75
C LEU A 56 -2.36 -7.68 -11.58
N GLY A 57 -2.22 -8.15 -12.82
CA GLY A 57 -3.36 -8.48 -13.68
C GLY A 57 -4.27 -9.55 -13.07
N ALA A 58 -3.68 -10.61 -12.51
CA ALA A 58 -4.42 -11.66 -11.84
C ALA A 58 -5.18 -11.16 -10.60
N GLU A 59 -4.53 -10.35 -9.75
CA GLU A 59 -5.19 -9.79 -8.56
C GLU A 59 -6.23 -8.71 -8.90
N LEU A 60 -6.03 -7.92 -9.96
CA LEU A 60 -7.07 -7.01 -10.48
C LEU A 60 -8.32 -7.77 -10.93
N ALA A 61 -8.14 -8.83 -11.73
CA ALA A 61 -9.24 -9.67 -12.17
C ALA A 61 -9.93 -10.37 -10.99
N GLY A 62 -9.16 -10.88 -10.04
CA GLY A 62 -9.66 -11.51 -8.83
C GLY A 62 -10.46 -10.54 -7.95
N LEU A 63 -9.97 -9.32 -7.76
CA LEU A 63 -10.68 -8.27 -7.03
C LEU A 63 -12.03 -7.98 -7.70
N VAL A 64 -12.05 -7.70 -8.99
CA VAL A 64 -13.28 -7.33 -9.69
C VAL A 64 -14.30 -8.47 -9.72
N ALA A 65 -13.86 -9.73 -9.83
CA ALA A 65 -14.72 -10.90 -9.83
C ALA A 65 -15.28 -11.26 -8.44
N ALA A 66 -14.56 -10.92 -7.36
CA ALA A 66 -14.98 -11.22 -6.00
C ALA A 66 -16.13 -10.30 -5.54
N PRO A 67 -17.13 -10.83 -4.82
CA PRO A 67 -18.10 -9.99 -4.12
C PRO A 67 -17.39 -9.01 -3.17
N ARG A 68 -17.84 -7.76 -3.14
CA ARG A 68 -17.22 -6.70 -2.33
C ARG A 68 -17.25 -7.03 -0.84
N GLU A 69 -18.27 -7.73 -0.37
CA GLU A 69 -18.41 -8.16 1.02
C GLU A 69 -17.37 -9.22 1.42
N ALA A 70 -16.81 -9.93 0.43
CA ALA A 70 -15.74 -10.90 0.63
C ALA A 70 -14.36 -10.23 0.47
N VAL A 71 -14.15 -9.47 -0.61
CA VAL A 71 -12.91 -8.74 -0.85
C VAL A 71 -13.21 -7.34 -1.39
N GLU A 72 -12.90 -6.35 -0.57
CA GLU A 72 -13.12 -4.95 -0.90
C GLU A 72 -11.86 -4.28 -1.42
N THR A 73 -10.69 -4.65 -0.87
CA THR A 73 -9.37 -4.13 -1.29
C THR A 73 -8.33 -5.23 -1.21
N THR A 74 -7.23 -5.08 -1.95
CA THR A 74 -6.12 -6.03 -1.94
C THR A 74 -4.80 -5.31 -1.77
N LEU A 75 -3.95 -5.78 -0.86
CA LEU A 75 -2.52 -5.47 -0.84
C LEU A 75 -1.77 -6.60 -1.55
N LEU A 76 -1.24 -6.31 -2.73
CA LEU A 76 -0.32 -7.17 -3.46
C LEU A 76 1.10 -6.84 -3.02
N ILE A 77 1.70 -7.73 -2.25
CA ILE A 77 3.02 -7.58 -1.64
C ILE A 77 4.04 -8.32 -2.52
N HIS A 78 5.10 -7.63 -2.93
CA HIS A 78 6.11 -8.16 -3.85
C HIS A 78 7.53 -7.99 -3.27
N PRO A 79 7.94 -8.80 -2.29
CA PRO A 79 9.21 -8.61 -1.57
C PRO A 79 10.47 -8.75 -2.46
N ARG A 80 10.34 -9.36 -3.64
CA ARG A 80 11.45 -9.68 -4.55
C ARG A 80 11.59 -8.74 -5.74
N ALA A 81 10.54 -7.99 -6.08
CA ALA A 81 10.54 -7.06 -7.20
C ALA A 81 10.70 -5.62 -6.72
N PHE A 82 11.54 -4.87 -7.44
CA PHE A 82 11.81 -3.45 -7.22
C PHE A 82 12.27 -3.11 -5.79
N PRO A 83 13.47 -3.58 -5.36
CA PRO A 83 14.03 -3.20 -4.05
C PRO A 83 14.44 -1.70 -4.00
N ALA A 84 14.77 -1.13 -5.16
CA ALA A 84 15.07 0.29 -5.30
C ALA A 84 13.78 1.10 -5.55
N PHE A 85 13.59 2.15 -4.75
CA PHE A 85 12.37 2.98 -4.86
C PHE A 85 12.24 3.68 -6.22
N ALA A 86 13.35 4.08 -6.84
CA ALA A 86 13.31 4.75 -8.15
C ALA A 86 12.69 3.84 -9.22
N ASP A 87 13.16 2.60 -9.32
CA ASP A 87 12.64 1.62 -10.28
C ASP A 87 11.17 1.28 -9.98
N PHE A 88 10.81 1.15 -8.69
CA PHE A 88 9.42 0.95 -8.28
C PHE A 88 8.53 2.14 -8.70
N ASN A 89 9.02 3.36 -8.53
CA ASN A 89 8.27 4.57 -8.87
C ASN A 89 8.02 4.66 -10.39
N ASP A 90 8.99 4.27 -11.22
CA ASP A 90 8.83 4.19 -12.67
C ASP A 90 7.82 3.10 -13.05
N PHE A 91 7.87 1.94 -12.39
CA PHE A 91 6.93 0.84 -12.60
C PHE A 91 5.45 1.22 -12.34
N LEU A 92 5.17 2.18 -11.45
CA LEU A 92 3.79 2.63 -11.21
C LEU A 92 3.10 3.16 -12.48
N HIS A 93 3.86 3.67 -13.46
CA HIS A 93 3.31 4.04 -14.76
C HIS A 93 2.83 2.83 -15.57
N GLU A 94 3.53 1.70 -15.51
CA GLU A 94 3.11 0.46 -16.17
C GLU A 94 1.91 -0.19 -15.47
N ALA A 95 1.83 -0.08 -14.14
CA ALA A 95 0.66 -0.49 -13.38
C ALA A 95 -0.60 0.30 -13.80
N ASP A 96 -0.52 1.63 -13.92
CA ASP A 96 -1.64 2.47 -14.40
C ASP A 96 -2.03 2.12 -15.84
N ARG A 97 -1.05 1.88 -16.72
CA ARG A 97 -1.31 1.44 -18.10
C ARG A 97 -2.04 0.09 -18.12
N LEU A 98 -1.67 -0.85 -17.26
CA LEU A 98 -2.36 -2.14 -17.16
C LEU A 98 -3.81 -1.97 -16.73
N VAL A 99 -4.09 -1.15 -15.70
CA VAL A 99 -5.45 -0.84 -15.25
C VAL A 99 -6.30 -0.31 -16.41
N ARG A 100 -5.77 0.63 -17.21
CA ARG A 100 -6.45 1.16 -18.40
C ARG A 100 -6.68 0.09 -19.46
N ARG A 101 -5.68 -0.74 -19.76
CA ARG A 101 -5.79 -1.83 -20.76
C ARG A 101 -6.87 -2.85 -20.38
N LEU A 102 -7.05 -3.12 -19.10
CA LEU A 102 -8.08 -4.03 -18.59
C LEU A 102 -9.46 -3.38 -18.46
N GLY A 103 -9.61 -2.10 -18.84
CA GLY A 103 -10.88 -1.37 -18.74
C GLY A 103 -11.29 -1.06 -17.29
N LEU A 104 -10.33 -0.99 -16.36
CA LEU A 104 -10.57 -0.77 -14.93
C LEU A 104 -10.32 0.67 -14.48
N ALA A 105 -10.04 1.59 -15.41
CA ALA A 105 -9.96 3.01 -15.10
C ALA A 105 -11.33 3.54 -14.63
N GLY A 106 -11.38 4.24 -13.49
CA GLY A 106 -12.65 4.64 -12.87
C GLY A 106 -13.30 3.54 -12.02
N VAL A 107 -12.68 2.35 -11.95
CA VAL A 107 -13.22 1.18 -11.23
C VAL A 107 -12.26 0.75 -10.12
N VAL A 108 -10.97 0.61 -10.44
CA VAL A 108 -9.92 0.24 -9.49
C VAL A 108 -8.76 1.21 -9.59
N GLN A 109 -8.37 1.79 -8.45
CA GLN A 109 -7.18 2.59 -8.29
C GLN A 109 -6.04 1.72 -7.73
N VAL A 110 -4.82 1.93 -8.25
CA VAL A 110 -3.59 1.33 -7.72
C VAL A 110 -2.78 2.41 -6.99
N VAL A 111 -2.39 2.14 -5.75
CA VAL A 111 -1.54 3.02 -4.94
C VAL A 111 -0.27 2.28 -4.51
N GLY A 112 0.88 2.88 -4.75
CA GLY A 112 2.18 2.32 -4.38
C GLY A 112 2.59 2.61 -2.93
N PHE A 113 3.20 1.61 -2.30
CA PHE A 113 3.90 1.72 -1.03
C PHE A 113 5.25 1.02 -1.11
N HIS A 114 6.28 1.63 -0.53
CA HIS A 114 7.65 1.12 -0.66
C HIS A 114 8.49 1.44 0.59
N PRO A 115 9.37 0.54 1.08
CA PRO A 115 10.21 0.80 2.25
C PRO A 115 11.09 2.05 2.09
N GLY A 116 11.61 2.24 0.88
CA GLY A 116 12.39 3.41 0.48
C GLY A 116 11.56 4.61 -0.03
N PHE A 117 10.24 4.65 0.16
CA PHE A 117 9.44 5.79 -0.30
C PHE A 117 10.00 7.11 0.25
N GLN A 118 10.11 8.09 -0.63
CA GLN A 118 10.58 9.42 -0.30
C GLN A 118 9.85 10.44 -1.17
N PHE A 119 9.28 11.47 -0.55
CA PHE A 119 8.74 12.59 -1.30
C PHE A 119 9.87 13.36 -2.00
N ALA A 120 9.59 13.85 -3.22
CA ALA A 120 10.54 14.69 -3.94
C ALA A 120 10.94 15.91 -3.08
N GLY A 121 12.25 16.08 -2.88
CA GLY A 121 12.81 17.18 -2.06
C GLY A 121 12.72 16.99 -0.54
N ALA A 122 12.10 15.93 -0.03
CA ALA A 122 12.11 15.62 1.41
C ALA A 122 13.44 14.96 1.81
N ALA A 123 13.82 15.13 3.09
CA ALA A 123 14.97 14.39 3.64
C ALA A 123 14.65 12.88 3.75
N PRO A 124 15.65 11.98 3.66
CA PRO A 124 15.43 10.53 3.78
C PRO A 124 14.82 10.09 5.11
N ASP A 125 14.97 10.86 6.18
CA ASP A 125 14.43 10.55 7.52
C ASP A 125 13.17 11.37 7.86
N ALA A 126 12.66 12.14 6.89
CA ALA A 126 11.50 13.00 7.09
C ALA A 126 10.25 12.16 7.48
N PRO A 127 9.54 12.53 8.56
CA PRO A 127 8.38 11.77 9.05
C PRO A 127 7.26 11.61 8.01
N GLU A 128 7.05 12.59 7.14
CA GLU A 128 6.05 12.52 6.07
C GLU A 128 6.28 11.37 5.10
N ASN A 129 7.50 10.89 4.91
CA ASN A 129 7.74 9.73 4.04
C ASN A 129 6.98 8.49 4.53
N TYR A 130 6.67 8.40 5.82
CA TYR A 130 5.90 7.30 6.40
C TYR A 130 4.40 7.31 6.01
N THR A 131 3.93 8.26 5.18
CA THR A 131 2.60 8.13 4.55
C THR A 131 2.54 6.93 3.62
N ASN A 132 3.65 6.62 2.95
CA ASN A 132 3.75 5.56 1.95
C ASN A 132 4.93 4.60 2.19
N ARG A 133 5.73 4.80 3.25
CA ARG A 133 6.68 3.76 3.68
C ARG A 133 5.99 2.56 4.27
N SER A 134 6.39 1.40 3.79
CA SER A 134 5.86 0.10 4.16
C SER A 134 6.96 -0.90 4.49
N PRO A 135 6.63 -2.06 5.10
CA PRO A 135 7.62 -3.09 5.39
C PRO A 135 8.20 -3.76 4.13
N HIS A 136 7.42 -3.79 3.04
CA HIS A 136 7.78 -4.39 1.77
C HIS A 136 7.25 -3.53 0.61
N PRO A 137 7.86 -3.61 -0.58
CA PRO A 137 7.25 -3.08 -1.80
C PRO A 137 5.87 -3.72 -2.00
N MET A 138 4.85 -2.88 -2.18
CA MET A 138 3.47 -3.35 -2.36
C MET A 138 2.60 -2.37 -3.15
N LEU A 139 1.60 -2.94 -3.81
CA LEU A 139 0.52 -2.23 -4.49
C LEU A 139 -0.78 -2.41 -3.71
N HIS A 140 -1.48 -1.32 -3.47
CA HIS A 140 -2.82 -1.33 -2.91
C HIS A 140 -3.84 -1.15 -4.02
N LEU A 141 -4.67 -2.15 -4.24
CA LEU A 141 -5.76 -2.17 -5.19
C LEU A 141 -7.04 -1.79 -4.45
N LEU A 142 -7.61 -0.65 -4.83
CA LEU A 142 -8.76 -0.02 -4.19
C LEU A 142 -9.90 0.11 -5.19
N ARG A 143 -11.12 -0.32 -4.82
CA ARG A 143 -12.29 0.00 -5.64
C ARG A 143 -12.66 1.48 -5.49
N GLU A 144 -12.87 2.18 -6.60
CA GLU A 144 -13.21 3.61 -6.57
C GLU A 144 -14.59 3.87 -5.93
N GLU A 145 -15.52 2.93 -6.05
CA GLU A 145 -16.81 2.98 -5.33
C GLU A 145 -16.61 3.01 -3.80
N SER A 146 -15.67 2.21 -3.28
CA SER A 146 -15.37 2.14 -1.84
C SER A 146 -14.73 3.44 -1.32
N ILE A 147 -13.95 4.11 -2.18
CA ILE A 147 -13.35 5.41 -1.86
C ILE A 147 -14.45 6.49 -1.83
N THR A 148 -15.31 6.50 -2.85
CA THR A 148 -16.34 7.54 -2.99
C THR A 148 -17.36 7.48 -1.86
N GLU A 149 -17.79 6.28 -1.45
CA GLU A 149 -18.78 6.12 -0.37
C GLU A 149 -18.33 6.65 1.00
N VAL A 150 -17.04 6.56 1.32
CA VAL A 150 -16.52 6.93 2.65
C VAL A 150 -15.93 8.34 2.67
N ALA A 151 -15.46 8.86 1.52
CA ALA A 151 -14.99 10.25 1.47
C ALA A 151 -16.13 11.27 1.68
N GLY A 152 -17.37 10.91 1.34
CA GLY A 152 -18.53 11.79 1.45
C GLY A 152 -18.56 12.87 0.36
N ASP A 153 -17.45 13.59 0.18
CA ASP A 153 -17.21 14.52 -0.92
C ASP A 153 -15.73 14.51 -1.40
N ALA A 154 -15.47 15.25 -2.47
CA ALA A 154 -14.14 15.35 -3.09
C ALA A 154 -13.14 16.15 -2.24
N ASP A 155 -13.60 17.11 -1.43
CA ASP A 155 -12.74 17.98 -0.62
C ASP A 155 -12.14 17.19 0.55
N ALA A 156 -12.94 16.34 1.19
CA ALA A 156 -12.48 15.42 2.22
C ALA A 156 -11.42 14.45 1.69
N LEU A 157 -11.61 13.91 0.48
CA LEU A 157 -10.63 13.03 -0.17
C LEU A 157 -9.31 13.78 -0.47
N ALA A 158 -9.42 15.00 -1.01
CA ALA A 158 -8.26 15.84 -1.33
C ALA A 158 -7.47 16.27 -0.08
N ALA A 159 -8.11 16.34 1.08
CA ALA A 159 -7.46 16.72 2.33
C ALA A 159 -6.62 15.59 2.97
N ILE A 160 -6.85 14.32 2.59
CA ILE A 160 -6.20 13.15 3.22
C ILE A 160 -4.66 13.24 3.19
N PRO A 161 -3.99 13.51 2.05
CA PRO A 161 -2.53 13.57 2.02
C PRO A 161 -1.93 14.64 2.94
N GLY A 162 -2.56 15.83 2.98
CA GLY A 162 -2.15 16.93 3.84
C GLY A 162 -2.31 16.61 5.32
N ARG A 163 -3.46 16.04 5.70
CA ARG A 163 -3.72 15.59 7.07
C ARG A 163 -2.71 14.51 7.51
N ASN A 164 -2.47 13.51 6.67
CA ASN A 164 -1.54 12.42 6.98
C ASN A 164 -0.12 12.94 7.20
N THR A 165 0.32 13.87 6.33
CA THR A 165 1.61 14.55 6.46
C THR A 165 1.70 15.32 7.79
N ALA A 166 0.65 16.08 8.14
CA ALA A 166 0.61 16.82 9.41
C ALA A 166 0.65 15.89 10.63
N THR A 167 -0.11 14.78 10.62
CA THR A 167 -0.11 13.76 11.68
C THR A 167 1.29 13.17 11.88
N LEU A 168 1.96 12.76 10.82
CA LEU A 168 3.29 12.14 10.91
C LEU A 168 4.37 13.14 11.33
N ARG A 169 4.31 14.39 10.84
CA ARG A 169 5.21 15.45 11.28
C ARG A 169 5.04 15.77 12.76
N ALA A 170 3.80 15.82 13.25
CA ALA A 170 3.52 16.06 14.67
C ALA A 170 3.99 14.92 15.58
N LEU A 171 3.87 13.66 15.11
CA LEU A 171 4.39 12.49 15.82
C LEU A 171 5.93 12.44 15.82
N GLY A 172 6.54 12.88 14.71
CA GLY A 172 7.99 12.85 14.51
C GLY A 172 8.54 11.44 14.31
N ARG A 173 9.79 11.37 13.82
CA ARG A 173 10.46 10.09 13.50
C ARG A 173 10.57 9.16 14.70
N ALA A 174 10.95 9.70 15.87
CA ALA A 174 11.08 8.91 17.09
C ALA A 174 9.76 8.26 17.51
N GLY A 175 8.64 9.00 17.43
CA GLY A 175 7.32 8.47 17.72
C GLY A 175 6.92 7.37 16.74
N ILE A 176 7.18 7.57 15.45
CA ILE A 176 6.91 6.56 14.41
C ILE A 176 7.71 5.28 14.64
N LEU A 177 9.01 5.38 14.89
CA LEU A 177 9.86 4.21 15.13
C LEU A 177 9.44 3.45 16.40
N SER A 178 8.99 4.17 17.44
CA SER A 178 8.44 3.53 18.64
C SER A 178 7.19 2.68 18.34
N LEU A 179 6.34 3.11 17.40
CA LEU A 179 5.16 2.34 16.96
C LEU A 179 5.51 1.13 16.09
N LEU A 180 6.54 1.25 15.26
CA LEU A 180 6.96 0.18 14.34
C LEU A 180 7.82 -0.89 15.03
N GLY A 181 8.48 -0.53 16.13
CA GLY A 181 9.42 -1.40 16.84
C GLY A 181 10.80 -1.49 16.15
N PRO A 182 11.74 -2.27 16.72
CA PRO A 182 13.16 -2.25 16.36
C PRO A 182 13.49 -2.72 14.93
N ALA A 183 12.54 -3.28 14.17
CA ALA A 183 12.75 -3.77 12.80
C ALA A 183 12.60 -2.70 11.70
N ALA A 184 12.37 -1.43 12.06
CA ALA A 184 12.03 -0.37 11.11
C ALA A 184 13.19 0.57 10.71
N ASP A 185 14.38 0.35 11.26
CA ASP A 185 15.54 1.25 11.10
C ASP A 185 16.65 0.65 10.20
N GLU A 186 16.43 -0.53 9.63
CA GLU A 186 17.38 -1.14 8.70
C GLU A 186 17.02 -0.74 7.26
N PRO A 187 17.85 0.08 6.57
CA PRO A 187 17.69 0.24 5.13
C PRO A 187 17.86 -1.13 4.47
N PRO A 188 17.08 -1.47 3.42
CA PRO A 188 17.35 -2.68 2.66
C PRO A 188 18.80 -2.61 2.14
N ALA A 189 19.56 -3.68 2.40
CA ALA A 189 20.95 -3.83 2.00
C ALA A 189 21.14 -3.71 0.48
#